data_AF-A0A2V8E5M7-F1
#
_entry.id   AF-A0A2V8E5M7-F1
#
_cell.length_a   1.000
_cell.length_b   1.000
_cell.length_c   1.000
_cell.angle_alpha   90.00
_cell.angle_beta   90.00
_cell.angle_gamma   90.00
#
_symmetry.space_group_name_H-M   'P 1'
#
loop_
_entity.id
_entity.type
_entity.pdbx_description
1 polymer ?
#
loop_
_entity_poly.entity_id
_entity_poly.type
_entity_poly.pdbx_seq_one_letter_code
_entity_poly.pdbx_strand_id
1 'polypeptide(L)'
;MPPVHHAAILIDGTTIVQAGPASEVKVPSDATVVDTSGRTMLPGLIEAHGHLIALGHGNYETWFPWIAAHGGDAMLTRVMETAARQLLFAGVTTTVDLGAPLQPILTIRNRINNGEVVGTRVLASGPWISRGAGGAMQIGFGGVNITTPQEAAAQTDKLAAAGVDQIKAHAGLTFDDYRAIVDAAHRRGIRVHAHVYAEARTARGSIPTPPRFRSGCRTRR
;
A
#
# COMPACT_ATOMS: atom_id res chain seq x y z
N MET A 1 24.01 14.18 5.52
CA MET A 1 25.17 13.98 4.61
C MET A 1 24.96 14.82 3.37
N PRO A 2 25.97 15.54 2.87
CA PRO A 2 25.87 16.27 1.61
C PRO A 2 25.79 15.29 0.42
N PRO A 3 25.31 15.74 -0.76
CA PRO A 3 25.39 14.95 -1.98
C PRO A 3 26.86 14.66 -2.35
N VAL A 4 27.11 13.49 -2.93
CA VAL A 4 28.42 13.13 -3.48
C VAL A 4 28.48 13.62 -4.93
N HIS A 5 29.39 14.54 -5.21
CA HIS A 5 29.63 15.03 -6.58
C HIS A 5 30.54 14.07 -7.34
N HIS A 6 30.38 14.03 -8.67
CA HIS A 6 31.12 13.11 -9.55
C HIS A 6 31.03 11.65 -9.06
N ALA A 7 29.83 11.23 -8.64
CA ALA A 7 29.61 9.91 -8.09
C ALA A 7 29.54 8.84 -9.19
N ALA A 8 29.88 7.61 -8.82
CA ALA A 8 29.59 6.40 -9.60
C ALA A 8 28.91 5.35 -8.71
N ILE A 9 28.08 4.52 -9.33
CA ILE A 9 27.42 3.37 -8.69
C ILE A 9 27.74 2.16 -9.57
N LEU A 10 28.33 1.12 -8.97
CA LEU A 10 28.57 -0.17 -9.62
C LEU A 10 27.48 -1.15 -9.18
N ILE A 11 26.81 -1.74 -10.17
CA ILE A 11 25.70 -2.67 -9.97
C ILE A 11 26.10 -4.00 -10.59
N ASP A 12 25.97 -5.08 -9.83
CA ASP A 12 26.10 -6.46 -10.30
C ASP A 12 24.73 -7.15 -10.19
N GLY A 13 24.16 -7.51 -11.35
CA GLY A 13 22.78 -8.00 -11.46
C GLY A 13 21.77 -7.03 -10.83
N THR A 14 21.24 -7.40 -9.67
CA THR A 14 20.22 -6.63 -8.92
C THR A 14 20.77 -5.93 -7.67
N THR A 15 22.09 -6.00 -7.44
CA THR A 15 22.72 -5.52 -6.20
C THR A 15 23.70 -4.39 -6.48
N ILE A 16 23.64 -3.32 -5.68
CA ILE A 16 24.67 -2.29 -5.66
C ILE A 16 25.88 -2.85 -4.90
N VAL A 17 27.01 -3.02 -5.58
CA VAL A 17 28.24 -3.57 -5.00
C VAL A 17 29.24 -2.49 -4.60
N GLN A 18 29.15 -1.30 -5.19
CA GLN A 18 29.94 -0.14 -4.77
C GLN A 18 29.21 1.16 -5.11
N ALA A 19 29.32 2.18 -4.26
CA ALA A 19 28.85 3.54 -4.52
C ALA A 19 29.75 4.56 -3.83
N GLY A 20 30.09 5.65 -4.51
CA GLY A 20 30.98 6.68 -3.97
C GLY A 20 31.49 7.64 -5.04
N PRO A 21 32.52 8.43 -4.74
CA PRO A 21 33.23 9.22 -5.75
C PRO A 21 33.71 8.32 -6.89
N ALA A 22 33.57 8.75 -8.15
CA ALA A 22 33.92 7.95 -9.32
C ALA A 22 35.39 7.52 -9.33
N SER A 23 36.28 8.33 -8.73
CA SER A 23 37.71 8.01 -8.55
C SER A 23 37.98 6.80 -7.64
N GLU A 24 37.02 6.41 -6.80
CA GLU A 24 37.14 5.32 -5.84
C GLU A 24 36.43 4.04 -6.30
N VAL A 25 35.52 4.15 -7.28
CA VAL A 25 34.76 3.02 -7.83
C VAL A 25 35.60 2.26 -8.85
N LYS A 26 35.85 0.97 -8.59
CA LYS A 26 36.62 0.11 -9.49
C LYS A 26 35.70 -0.51 -10.53
N VAL A 27 35.63 0.12 -11.71
CA VAL A 27 34.77 -0.34 -12.81
C VAL A 27 35.48 -1.48 -13.59
N PRO A 28 34.89 -2.69 -13.69
CA PRO A 28 35.40 -3.76 -14.54
C PRO A 28 35.44 -3.36 -16.02
N SER A 29 36.39 -3.91 -16.79
CA SER A 29 36.58 -3.54 -18.21
C SER A 29 35.43 -3.99 -19.13
N ASP A 30 34.64 -4.97 -18.71
CA ASP A 30 33.49 -5.53 -19.40
C ASP A 30 32.14 -4.95 -18.92
N ALA A 31 32.17 -4.03 -17.95
CA ALA A 31 30.96 -3.41 -17.44
C ALA A 31 30.29 -2.51 -18.49
N THR A 32 28.96 -2.53 -18.53
CA THR A 32 28.20 -1.55 -19.32
C THR A 32 28.24 -0.19 -18.61
N VAL A 33 28.74 0.83 -19.30
CA VAL A 33 28.85 2.19 -18.75
C VAL A 33 27.69 3.05 -19.23
N VAL A 34 26.97 3.65 -18.28
CA VAL A 34 25.92 4.64 -18.54
C VAL A 34 26.41 6.02 -18.07
N ASP A 35 26.66 6.93 -19.02
CA ASP A 35 27.10 8.29 -18.69
C ASP A 35 25.93 9.14 -18.16
N THR A 36 26.09 9.59 -16.92
CA THR A 36 25.13 10.43 -16.20
C THR A 36 25.68 11.83 -15.94
N SER A 37 26.74 12.24 -16.63
CA SER A 37 27.33 13.58 -16.53
C SER A 37 26.27 14.67 -16.70
N GLY A 38 26.30 15.66 -15.79
CA GLY A 38 25.31 16.74 -15.77
C GLY A 38 23.92 16.34 -15.23
N ARG A 39 23.75 15.12 -14.72
CA ARG A 39 22.50 14.63 -14.11
C ARG A 39 22.70 14.32 -12.63
N THR A 40 21.57 14.13 -11.93
CA THR A 40 21.55 13.67 -10.54
C THR A 40 21.09 12.21 -10.51
N MET A 41 21.85 11.35 -9.84
CA MET A 41 21.44 9.99 -9.54
C MET A 41 20.64 9.96 -8.23
N LEU A 42 19.45 9.38 -8.27
CA LEU A 42 18.60 9.16 -7.09
C LEU A 42 18.33 7.66 -6.94
N PRO A 43 18.06 7.17 -5.71
CA PRO A 43 17.45 5.86 -5.56
C PRO A 43 16.09 5.85 -6.27
N GLY A 44 15.64 4.66 -6.67
CA GLY A 44 14.26 4.50 -7.14
C GLY A 44 13.28 4.96 -6.07
N LEU A 45 12.26 5.72 -6.48
CA LEU A 45 11.29 6.28 -5.55
C LEU A 45 10.38 5.17 -5.00
N ILE A 46 9.89 5.37 -3.78
CA ILE A 46 8.99 4.43 -3.09
C ILE A 46 7.66 5.13 -2.81
N GLU A 47 6.58 4.60 -3.36
CA GLU A 47 5.22 4.95 -2.97
C GLU A 47 4.86 4.16 -1.71
N ALA A 48 4.67 4.87 -0.59
CA ALA A 48 4.47 4.28 0.73
C ALA A 48 3.00 4.02 1.08
N HIS A 49 2.06 4.57 0.30
CA HIS A 49 0.62 4.33 0.45
C HIS A 49 -0.07 4.41 -0.92
N GLY A 50 -0.03 3.30 -1.65
CA GLY A 50 -0.69 3.15 -2.94
C GLY A 50 -2.04 2.43 -2.87
N HIS A 51 -2.86 2.67 -3.91
CA HIS A 51 -4.05 1.90 -4.24
C HIS A 51 -4.10 1.69 -5.76
N LEU A 52 -3.52 0.60 -6.24
CA LEU A 52 -3.37 0.35 -7.68
C LEU A 52 -4.72 0.16 -8.39
N ILE A 53 -5.77 -0.20 -7.65
CA ILE A 53 -7.12 -0.47 -8.18
C ILE A 53 -7.88 0.77 -8.64
N ALA A 54 -7.40 1.98 -8.32
CA ALA A 54 -8.15 3.21 -8.52
C ALA A 54 -7.67 4.06 -9.70
N LEU A 55 -6.39 3.96 -10.11
CA LEU A 55 -5.80 4.84 -11.14
C LEU A 55 -6.11 6.34 -10.91
N GLY A 56 -6.12 6.79 -9.65
CA GLY A 56 -6.45 8.17 -9.29
C GLY A 56 -7.95 8.52 -9.29
N HIS A 57 -8.84 7.55 -9.55
CA HIS A 57 -10.28 7.78 -9.48
C HIS A 57 -10.75 7.96 -8.03
N GLY A 58 -11.40 9.10 -7.75
CA GLY A 58 -11.88 9.46 -6.40
C GLY A 58 -13.37 9.23 -6.14
N ASN A 59 -14.15 8.77 -7.13
CA ASN A 59 -15.59 8.51 -6.99
C ASN A 59 -15.84 6.99 -7.03
N TYR A 60 -15.79 6.38 -5.86
CA TYR A 60 -15.91 4.93 -5.71
C TYR A 60 -17.33 4.41 -5.97
N GLU A 61 -18.36 5.25 -5.79
CA GLU A 61 -19.76 4.90 -6.05
C GLU A 61 -20.03 4.67 -7.54
N THR A 62 -19.24 5.28 -8.44
CA THR A 62 -19.34 5.04 -9.89
C THR A 62 -18.27 4.08 -10.40
N TRP A 63 -17.05 4.16 -9.84
CA TRP A 63 -15.92 3.36 -10.29
C TRP A 63 -16.13 1.87 -10.12
N PHE A 64 -16.52 1.42 -8.92
CA PHE A 64 -16.64 -0.02 -8.66
C PHE A 64 -17.81 -0.69 -9.38
N PRO A 65 -18.99 -0.05 -9.51
CA PRO A 65 -20.03 -0.57 -10.40
C PRO A 65 -19.58 -0.67 -11.86
N TRP A 66 -18.82 0.31 -12.36
CA TRP A 66 -18.25 0.23 -13.71
C TRP A 66 -17.29 -0.96 -13.84
N ILE A 67 -16.35 -1.14 -12.90
CA ILE A 67 -15.45 -2.29 -12.87
C ILE A 67 -16.22 -3.61 -12.89
N ALA A 68 -17.24 -3.75 -12.03
CA ALA A 68 -18.06 -4.95 -11.97
C ALA A 68 -18.76 -5.25 -13.30
N ALA A 69 -19.32 -4.22 -13.95
CA ALA A 69 -19.97 -4.35 -15.25
C ALA A 69 -19.00 -4.67 -16.41
N HIS A 70 -17.69 -4.42 -16.25
CA HIS A 70 -16.68 -4.56 -17.30
C HIS A 70 -15.69 -5.70 -17.04
N GLY A 71 -16.10 -6.73 -16.30
CA GLY A 71 -15.31 -7.95 -16.09
C GLY A 71 -14.65 -8.08 -14.72
N GLY A 72 -15.04 -7.24 -13.75
CA GLY A 72 -14.70 -7.42 -12.33
C GLY A 72 -13.20 -7.57 -12.07
N ASP A 73 -12.81 -8.67 -11.44
CA ASP A 73 -11.41 -8.98 -11.08
C ASP A 73 -10.44 -8.97 -12.27
N ALA A 74 -10.89 -9.41 -13.45
CA ALA A 74 -10.07 -9.36 -14.67
C ALA A 74 -9.81 -7.92 -15.11
N MET A 75 -10.81 -7.03 -14.96
CA MET A 75 -10.64 -5.61 -15.22
C MET A 75 -9.76 -4.95 -14.15
N LEU A 76 -9.94 -5.26 -12.87
CA LEU A 76 -9.08 -4.78 -11.79
C LEU A 76 -7.61 -5.15 -12.03
N THR A 77 -7.35 -6.38 -12.47
CA THR A 77 -6.00 -6.84 -12.83
C THR A 77 -5.38 -5.96 -13.92
N ARG A 78 -6.14 -5.63 -14.98
CA ARG A 78 -5.67 -4.73 -16.06
C ARG A 78 -5.42 -3.31 -15.56
N VAL A 79 -6.34 -2.77 -14.76
CA VAL A 79 -6.21 -1.45 -14.13
C VAL A 79 -4.93 -1.36 -13.29
N MET A 80 -4.68 -2.38 -12.46
CA MET A 80 -3.49 -2.44 -11.60
C MET A 80 -2.20 -2.60 -12.40
N GLU A 81 -2.22 -3.37 -13.48
CA GLU A 81 -1.10 -3.46 -14.43
C GLU A 81 -0.77 -2.08 -15.03
N THR A 82 -1.78 -1.32 -15.47
CA THR A 82 -1.59 0.06 -15.94
C THR A 82 -1.03 0.95 -14.83
N ALA A 83 -1.56 0.87 -13.61
CA ALA A 83 -1.13 1.69 -12.47
C ALA A 83 0.35 1.43 -12.12
N ALA A 84 0.74 0.15 -12.07
CA ALA A 84 2.10 -0.26 -11.77
C ALA A 84 3.10 0.22 -12.83
N ARG A 85 2.70 0.25 -14.11
CA ARG A 85 3.51 0.79 -15.21
C ARG A 85 3.66 2.30 -15.14
N GLN A 86 2.57 3.02 -14.85
CA GLN A 86 2.60 4.47 -14.73
C GLN A 86 3.50 4.93 -13.58
N LEU A 87 3.41 4.27 -12.42
CA LEU A 87 4.30 4.52 -11.29
C LEU A 87 5.77 4.31 -11.67
N LEU A 88 6.08 3.19 -12.34
CA LEU A 88 7.45 2.90 -12.77
C LEU A 88 8.00 3.97 -13.72
N PHE A 89 7.20 4.41 -14.69
CA PHE A 89 7.60 5.48 -15.63
C PHE A 89 7.72 6.86 -14.97
N ALA A 90 7.09 7.07 -13.82
CA ALA A 90 7.30 8.25 -12.98
C ALA A 90 8.52 8.13 -12.04
N GLY A 91 9.29 7.05 -12.12
CA GLY A 91 10.47 6.81 -11.28
C GLY A 91 10.20 6.06 -9.98
N VAL A 92 8.95 5.63 -9.74
CA VAL A 92 8.57 4.83 -8.56
C VAL A 92 8.85 3.35 -8.82
N THR A 93 9.91 2.82 -8.22
CA THR A 93 10.35 1.43 -8.43
C THR A 93 9.75 0.45 -7.44
N THR A 94 9.17 0.94 -6.33
CA THR A 94 8.40 0.11 -5.38
C THR A 94 7.14 0.85 -4.90
N THR A 95 6.03 0.13 -4.77
CA THR A 95 4.77 0.60 -4.19
C THR A 95 4.30 -0.30 -3.06
N VAL A 96 3.78 0.32 -2.01
CA VAL A 96 3.15 -0.31 -0.85
C VAL A 96 1.64 -0.20 -1.05
N ASP A 97 1.01 -1.24 -1.59
CA ASP A 97 -0.44 -1.25 -1.79
C ASP A 97 -1.16 -1.58 -0.48
N LEU A 98 -1.97 -0.63 -0.01
CA LEU A 98 -2.67 -0.67 1.28
C LEU A 98 -4.17 -0.91 1.15
N GLY A 99 -4.62 -1.46 0.02
CA GLY A 99 -6.01 -1.88 -0.13
C GLY A 99 -6.33 -2.27 -1.56
N ALA A 100 -6.67 -3.55 -1.75
CA ALA A 100 -7.17 -4.12 -2.99
C ALA A 100 -7.81 -5.49 -2.74
N PRO A 101 -8.72 -5.97 -3.60
CA PRO A 101 -9.18 -7.36 -3.55
C PRO A 101 -8.00 -8.34 -3.66
N LEU A 102 -8.02 -9.39 -2.82
CA LEU A 102 -6.86 -10.24 -2.56
C LEU A 102 -6.28 -10.90 -3.83
N GLN A 103 -7.10 -11.61 -4.59
CA GLN A 103 -6.61 -12.37 -5.76
C GLN A 103 -6.06 -11.46 -6.86
N PRO A 104 -6.76 -10.37 -7.25
CA PRO A 104 -6.22 -9.41 -8.21
C PRO A 104 -4.85 -8.80 -7.82
N ILE A 105 -4.67 -8.37 -6.56
CA ILE A 105 -3.41 -7.73 -6.15
C ILE A 105 -2.24 -8.73 -6.10
N LEU A 106 -2.47 -9.96 -5.62
CA LEU A 106 -1.45 -11.00 -5.58
C LEU A 106 -1.09 -11.47 -6.99
N THR A 107 -2.07 -11.54 -7.89
CA THR A 107 -1.84 -11.86 -9.31
C THR A 107 -0.89 -10.86 -9.94
N ILE A 108 -1.15 -9.56 -9.81
CA ILE A 108 -0.28 -8.52 -10.39
C ILE A 108 1.11 -8.52 -9.74
N ARG A 109 1.19 -8.61 -8.40
CA ARG A 109 2.49 -8.70 -7.72
C ARG A 109 3.32 -9.87 -8.25
N ASN A 110 2.73 -11.07 -8.34
CA ASN A 110 3.45 -12.27 -8.74
C ASN A 110 3.88 -12.19 -10.22
N ARG A 111 3.00 -11.71 -11.11
CA ARG A 111 3.35 -11.50 -12.54
C ARG A 111 4.51 -10.50 -12.69
N ILE A 112 4.55 -9.43 -11.90
CA ILE A 112 5.67 -8.48 -11.88
C ILE A 112 6.94 -9.14 -11.37
N ASN A 113 6.87 -9.87 -10.25
CA ASN A 113 8.03 -10.56 -9.67
C ASN A 113 8.60 -11.64 -10.61
N ASN A 114 7.76 -12.29 -11.41
CA ASN A 114 8.15 -13.28 -12.41
C ASN A 114 8.67 -12.66 -13.72
N GLY A 115 8.62 -11.33 -13.87
CA GLY A 115 9.01 -10.63 -15.10
C GLY A 115 8.00 -10.76 -16.25
N GLU A 116 6.79 -11.28 -15.99
CA GLU A 116 5.72 -11.40 -16.99
C GLU A 116 5.09 -10.04 -17.32
N VAL A 117 5.13 -9.11 -16.36
CA VAL A 117 4.60 -7.76 -16.47
C VAL A 117 5.65 -6.76 -16.03
N VAL A 118 5.88 -5.73 -16.85
CA VAL A 118 6.68 -4.57 -16.44
C VAL A 118 5.86 -3.72 -15.48
N GLY A 119 6.39 -3.40 -14.31
CA GLY A 119 5.72 -2.54 -13.33
C GLY A 119 6.59 -2.29 -12.10
N THR A 120 6.14 -1.36 -11.26
CA THR A 120 6.75 -1.14 -9.95
C THR A 120 6.66 -2.40 -9.08
N ARG A 121 7.67 -2.67 -8.24
CA ARG A 121 7.59 -3.78 -7.27
C ARG A 121 6.43 -3.53 -6.31
N VAL A 122 5.59 -4.52 -6.08
CA VAL A 122 4.41 -4.38 -5.22
C VAL A 122 4.63 -5.08 -3.89
N LEU A 123 4.46 -4.35 -2.78
CA LEU A 123 4.22 -4.92 -1.46
C LEU A 123 2.72 -4.86 -1.20
N ALA A 124 2.06 -6.01 -1.20
CA ALA A 124 0.60 -6.11 -1.20
C ALA A 124 0.06 -6.35 0.20
N SER A 125 -0.94 -5.55 0.62
CA SER A 125 -1.70 -5.84 1.84
C SER A 125 -2.94 -6.71 1.62
N GLY A 126 -3.45 -6.72 0.38
CA GLY A 126 -4.78 -7.26 0.10
C GLY A 126 -5.90 -6.40 0.72
N PRO A 127 -7.04 -6.99 1.05
CA PRO A 127 -8.16 -6.23 1.61
C PRO A 127 -7.84 -5.78 3.03
N TRP A 128 -8.24 -4.55 3.37
CA TRP A 128 -8.10 -4.05 4.73
C TRP A 128 -9.09 -4.70 5.70
N ILE A 129 -8.76 -4.65 6.99
CA ILE A 129 -9.62 -5.09 8.10
C ILE A 129 -10.24 -3.86 8.76
N SER A 130 -11.56 -3.81 8.86
CA SER A 130 -12.32 -2.72 9.50
C SER A 130 -13.47 -3.26 10.34
N ARG A 131 -14.09 -2.39 11.14
CA ARG A 131 -15.30 -2.67 11.90
C ARG A 131 -16.38 -1.63 11.54
N GLY A 132 -17.59 -2.10 11.29
CA GLY A 132 -18.73 -1.28 10.85
C GLY A 132 -18.93 -1.32 9.34
N ALA A 133 -20.21 -1.27 8.92
CA ALA A 133 -20.62 -1.29 7.51
C ALA A 133 -20.01 -0.10 6.75
N GLY A 134 -19.56 -0.23 5.50
CA GLY A 134 -20.06 -1.11 4.45
C GLY A 134 -20.66 -0.23 3.35
N GLY A 135 -19.80 0.49 2.62
CA GLY A 135 -20.16 1.32 1.46
C GLY A 135 -19.39 0.90 0.21
N ALA A 136 -19.57 1.59 -0.91
CA ALA A 136 -18.93 1.19 -2.17
C ALA A 136 -17.41 1.07 -2.08
N MET A 137 -16.76 1.92 -1.26
CA MET A 137 -15.33 1.81 -0.97
C MET A 137 -14.98 0.50 -0.23
N GLN A 138 -15.71 0.16 0.83
CA GLN A 138 -15.45 -1.09 1.56
C GLN A 138 -15.61 -2.30 0.65
N ILE A 139 -16.67 -2.32 -0.17
CA ILE A 139 -16.99 -3.43 -1.07
C ILE A 139 -15.97 -3.53 -2.19
N GLY A 140 -15.68 -2.42 -2.87
CA GLY A 140 -14.80 -2.39 -4.03
C GLY A 140 -13.34 -2.73 -3.74
N PHE A 141 -12.87 -2.40 -2.53
CA PHE A 141 -11.53 -2.78 -2.05
C PHE A 141 -11.48 -4.20 -1.47
N GLY A 142 -12.62 -4.92 -1.43
CA GLY A 142 -12.73 -6.24 -0.82
C GLY A 142 -12.58 -6.24 0.69
N GLY A 143 -12.75 -5.08 1.35
CA GLY A 143 -12.48 -4.87 2.75
C GLY A 143 -13.27 -5.83 3.65
N VAL A 144 -12.61 -6.35 4.68
CA VAL A 144 -13.21 -7.29 5.63
C VAL A 144 -13.79 -6.55 6.82
N ASN A 145 -15.05 -6.86 7.14
CA ASN A 145 -15.71 -6.35 8.32
C ASN A 145 -15.64 -7.39 9.46
N ILE A 146 -15.07 -6.99 10.59
CA ILE A 146 -15.00 -7.79 11.83
C ILE A 146 -15.92 -7.22 12.91
N THR A 147 -16.30 -8.08 13.86
CA THR A 147 -17.14 -7.75 15.02
C THR A 147 -16.48 -8.09 16.35
N THR A 148 -15.38 -8.86 16.35
CA THR A 148 -14.62 -9.22 17.55
C THR A 148 -13.11 -9.16 17.31
N PRO A 149 -12.29 -8.96 18.36
CA PRO A 149 -10.83 -9.08 18.24
C PRO A 149 -10.38 -10.47 17.77
N GLN A 150 -11.11 -11.52 18.12
CA GLN A 150 -10.82 -12.89 17.67
C GLN A 150 -10.99 -13.01 16.15
N GLU A 151 -12.05 -12.43 15.58
CA GLU A 151 -12.23 -12.34 14.13
C GLU A 151 -11.13 -11.49 13.48
N ALA A 152 -10.69 -10.42 14.13
CA ALA A 152 -9.58 -9.60 13.64
C ALA A 152 -8.29 -10.42 13.50
N ALA A 153 -7.91 -11.16 14.54
CA ALA A 153 -6.76 -12.07 14.50
C ALA A 153 -6.92 -13.18 13.46
N ALA A 154 -8.10 -13.81 13.38
CA ALA A 154 -8.37 -14.88 12.41
C ALA A 154 -8.26 -14.37 10.96
N GLN A 155 -8.75 -13.16 10.69
CA GLN A 155 -8.65 -12.56 9.36
C GLN A 155 -7.20 -12.18 9.03
N THR A 156 -6.44 -11.65 10.00
CA THR A 156 -5.01 -11.42 9.82
C THR A 156 -4.27 -12.71 9.48
N ASP A 157 -4.55 -13.79 10.20
CA ASP A 157 -3.95 -15.10 9.98
C ASP A 157 -4.28 -15.64 8.58
N LYS A 158 -5.52 -15.46 8.13
CA LYS A 158 -5.97 -15.84 6.78
C LYS A 158 -5.24 -15.07 5.69
N LEU A 159 -5.11 -13.75 5.83
CA LEU A 159 -4.39 -12.93 4.86
C LEU A 159 -2.90 -13.27 4.82
N ALA A 160 -2.28 -13.44 5.98
CA ALA A 160 -0.90 -13.87 6.09
C ALA A 160 -0.66 -15.23 5.42
N ALA A 161 -1.55 -16.20 5.64
CA ALA A 161 -1.46 -17.52 5.00
C ALA A 161 -1.67 -17.46 3.47
N ALA A 162 -2.42 -16.46 2.98
CA ALA A 162 -2.56 -16.20 1.55
C ALA A 162 -1.33 -15.52 0.93
N GLY A 163 -0.34 -15.14 1.74
CA GLY A 163 0.95 -14.62 1.29
C GLY A 163 0.95 -13.13 0.98
N VAL A 164 0.18 -12.31 1.70
CA VAL A 164 0.32 -10.84 1.67
C VAL A 164 1.65 -10.42 2.33
N ASP A 165 2.19 -9.28 1.91
CA ASP A 165 3.47 -8.75 2.40
C ASP A 165 3.29 -7.90 3.68
N GLN A 166 2.07 -7.39 3.90
CA GLN A 166 1.72 -6.50 5.02
C GLN A 166 0.23 -6.59 5.34
N ILE A 167 -0.20 -6.01 6.45
CA ILE A 167 -1.61 -5.99 6.87
C ILE A 167 -2.09 -4.54 6.99
N LYS A 168 -3.27 -4.25 6.45
CA LYS A 168 -3.93 -2.95 6.62
C LYS A 168 -5.07 -3.04 7.65
N ALA A 169 -4.89 -2.37 8.78
CA ALA A 169 -5.97 -2.05 9.71
C ALA A 169 -6.61 -0.71 9.30
N HIS A 170 -7.93 -0.65 9.24
CA HIS A 170 -8.68 0.50 8.75
C HIS A 170 -9.68 1.02 9.79
N ALA A 171 -10.88 1.38 9.37
CA ALA A 171 -11.82 2.17 10.14
C ALA A 171 -12.55 1.37 11.23
N GLY A 172 -12.96 2.09 12.28
CA GLY A 172 -13.93 1.61 13.28
C GLY A 172 -13.40 0.60 14.29
N LEU A 173 -12.14 0.20 14.19
CA LEU A 173 -11.50 -0.77 15.08
C LEU A 173 -11.35 -0.21 16.51
N THR A 174 -11.57 -1.08 17.50
CA THR A 174 -11.26 -0.84 18.91
C THR A 174 -9.77 -1.06 19.18
N PHE A 175 -9.28 -0.62 20.33
CA PHE A 175 -7.89 -0.89 20.74
C PHE A 175 -7.59 -2.40 20.78
N ASP A 176 -8.53 -3.22 21.27
CA ASP A 176 -8.35 -4.68 21.32
C ASP A 176 -8.31 -5.30 19.92
N ASP A 177 -9.06 -4.76 18.96
CA ASP A 177 -8.95 -5.22 17.56
C ASP A 177 -7.57 -4.91 16.98
N TYR A 178 -7.05 -3.70 17.20
CA TYR A 178 -5.70 -3.34 16.76
C TYR A 178 -4.65 -4.26 17.38
N ARG A 179 -4.73 -4.50 18.69
CA ARG A 179 -3.81 -5.40 19.39
C ARG A 179 -3.88 -6.82 18.81
N ALA A 180 -5.07 -7.35 18.59
CA ALA A 180 -5.26 -8.67 18.01
C ALA A 180 -4.65 -8.78 16.59
N ILE A 181 -4.84 -7.76 15.74
CA ILE A 181 -4.24 -7.69 14.40
C ILE A 181 -2.71 -7.64 14.49
N VAL A 182 -2.17 -6.76 15.34
CA VAL A 182 -0.72 -6.58 15.50
C VAL A 182 -0.05 -7.85 16.02
N ASP A 183 -0.60 -8.45 17.07
CA ASP A 183 -0.06 -9.69 17.63
C ASP A 183 -0.09 -10.82 16.60
N ALA A 184 -1.18 -10.94 15.83
CA ALA A 184 -1.32 -11.95 14.78
C ALA A 184 -0.32 -11.76 13.62
N ALA A 185 -0.13 -10.53 13.16
CA ALA A 185 0.81 -10.20 12.08
C ALA A 185 2.27 -10.36 12.53
N HIS A 186 2.63 -9.84 13.70
CA HIS A 186 4.01 -9.87 14.21
C HIS A 186 4.50 -11.27 14.54
N ARG A 187 3.63 -12.19 14.97
CA ARG A 187 3.98 -13.63 15.11
C ARG A 187 4.48 -14.26 13.80
N ARG A 188 4.20 -13.63 12.66
CA ARG A 188 4.61 -14.07 11.31
C ARG A 188 5.62 -13.14 10.66
N GLY A 189 6.13 -12.16 11.39
CA GLY A 189 7.08 -11.16 10.87
C GLY A 189 6.46 -10.17 9.88
N ILE A 190 5.13 -10.06 9.82
CA ILE A 190 4.41 -9.19 8.88
C ILE A 190 4.14 -7.83 9.52
N ARG A 191 4.40 -6.74 8.80
CA ARG A 191 4.16 -5.37 9.27
C ARG A 191 2.69 -4.99 9.19
N VAL A 192 2.26 -4.11 10.09
CA VAL A 192 0.89 -3.56 10.11
C VAL A 192 0.92 -2.06 9.79
N HIS A 193 0.06 -1.66 8.86
CA HIS A 193 -0.23 -0.27 8.55
C HIS A 193 -1.64 0.04 9.07
N ALA A 194 -1.83 1.18 9.72
CA ALA A 194 -3.13 1.58 10.28
C ALA A 194 -3.65 2.85 9.61
N HIS A 195 -4.97 2.93 9.44
CA HIS A 195 -5.67 4.20 9.24
C HIS A 195 -6.30 4.60 10.58
N VAL A 196 -5.89 5.72 11.16
CA VAL A 196 -6.33 6.16 12.50
C VAL A 196 -7.07 7.51 12.39
N TYR A 197 -8.39 7.51 12.63
CA TYR A 197 -9.23 8.71 12.48
C TYR A 197 -9.20 9.68 13.68
N ALA A 198 -8.94 9.20 14.89
CA ALA A 198 -8.85 10.04 16.09
C ALA A 198 -8.10 9.33 17.22
N GLU A 199 -7.03 9.95 17.74
CA GLU A 199 -6.23 9.45 18.87
C GLU A 199 -7.06 9.24 20.15
N ALA A 200 -8.10 10.04 20.37
CA ALA A 200 -8.94 9.96 21.57
C ALA A 200 -9.70 8.64 21.71
N ARG A 201 -9.94 7.90 20.61
CA ARG A 201 -10.61 6.59 20.63
C ARG A 201 -9.66 5.41 20.82
N THR A 202 -8.36 5.60 20.57
CA THR A 202 -7.33 4.56 20.73
C THR A 202 -6.57 4.70 22.04
N ALA A 203 -6.47 5.90 22.62
CA ALA A 203 -5.66 6.14 23.81
C ALA A 203 -6.40 5.94 25.15
N ARG A 204 -7.74 5.93 25.19
CA ARG A 204 -8.50 5.83 26.45
C ARG A 204 -9.78 5.04 26.24
N GLY A 205 -9.95 3.92 26.96
CA GLY A 205 -11.16 3.10 26.95
C GLY A 205 -12.39 3.78 27.56
N SER A 206 -12.81 4.92 27.01
CA SER A 206 -13.97 5.69 27.48
C SER A 206 -14.79 6.19 26.30
N ILE A 207 -16.00 5.66 26.17
CA ILE A 207 -17.03 6.08 25.19
C ILE A 207 -17.56 7.46 25.61
N PRO A 208 -17.55 8.49 24.74
CA PRO A 208 -18.39 9.67 24.94
C PRO A 208 -19.76 9.41 24.30
N THR A 209 -20.81 9.52 25.10
CA THR A 209 -22.21 9.58 24.67
C THR A 209 -22.38 10.72 23.65
N PRO A 210 -23.07 10.53 22.52
CA PRO A 210 -23.26 11.61 21.55
C PRO A 210 -24.11 12.74 22.17
N PRO A 211 -23.76 14.02 21.97
CA PRO A 211 -24.59 15.12 22.44
C PRO A 211 -25.88 15.16 21.64
N ARG A 212 -27.01 15.25 22.36
CA ARG A 212 -28.35 15.44 21.80
C ARG A 212 -28.38 16.72 20.95
N PHE A 213 -28.92 16.59 19.74
CA PHE A 213 -29.31 17.72 18.90
C PHE A 213 -30.16 18.72 19.71
N ARG A 214 -29.73 19.98 19.77
CA ARG A 214 -30.63 21.11 20.03
C ARG A 214 -30.45 22.12 18.90
N SER A 215 -31.50 22.24 18.10
CA SER A 215 -31.67 23.30 17.11
C SER A 215 -31.68 24.66 17.81
N GLY A 216 -30.94 25.62 17.26
CA GLY A 216 -30.84 26.96 17.83
C GLY A 216 -30.10 27.92 16.92
N CYS A 217 -30.64 28.18 15.72
CA CYS A 217 -30.22 29.31 14.91
C CYS A 217 -30.70 30.60 15.61
N ARG A 218 -29.76 31.37 16.17
CA ARG A 218 -29.98 32.79 16.50
C ARG A 218 -28.95 33.60 15.73
N THR A 219 -29.40 34.17 14.61
CA THR A 219 -28.72 35.27 13.94
C THR A 219 -28.95 36.55 14.77
N ARG A 220 -27.87 37.26 15.09
CA ARG A 220 -27.94 38.69 15.42
C ARG A 220 -26.80 39.42 14.71
N ARG A 221 -27.20 40.56 14.16
CA ARG A 221 -26.39 41.63 13.57
C ARG A 221 -25.41 42.21 14.58
#